data_AF-A0A960ULV2-F1
#
_entry.id   AF-A0A960ULV2-F1
#
_cell.length_a   1.000
_cell.length_b   1.000
_cell.length_c   1.000
_cell.angle_alpha   90.00
_cell.angle_beta   90.00
_cell.angle_gamma   90.00
#
_symmetry.space_group_name_H-M   'P 1'
#
loop_
_entity.id
_entity.type
_entity.pdbx_description
1 polymer ?
#
loop_
_entity_poly.entity_id
_entity_poly.type
_entity_poly.pdbx_seq_one_letter_code
_entity_poly.pdbx_strand_id
1 'polypeptide(L)'
;MAVEKRAIQIGRVLIVEDDPVVARIMEATLEKNQYACRVTSTVDAALQAFEEDSVPVVIVDLHLPEGNGQDLIEKLNDHPSKPIILVHTVEKDAQQVVDTMKLGVYDYLIKPVNESDLQYRLEKAFEVYELRKMQRDLEKEREVRIRKQLSWNLWKETLIFRNADRFDQTLFSNLHTIVSQGKGFGMLVSMVRDLEMLGQRKEEGLLIPASLVELLRENAESSVQAIDRFQDINRALKSKTNLTPLSVNDLYDDVQEMMDSMQTTAKINGHTLVLSAGGKEEDPRYVLLEQDLLFPAMRELLLNAMKFSRARSSILVLFKPLSETLEISVVSEPVSVDGITGIPEEMETAIFEPFFRIAKTVDERFGSMDYGLGLTYADKVVRRHGGRISAFNVMDHMDLDKGGQVRVTVQMELPLVQENKLQRVNLDDPASSVGL
;
A
#
# COMPACT_ATOMS: atom_id res chain seq x y z
N MET A 1 29.53 -2.09 -40.24
CA MET A 1 29.06 -0.94 -39.43
C MET A 1 29.73 -1.04 -38.08
N ALA A 2 30.64 -0.11 -37.79
CA ALA A 2 31.38 -0.08 -36.54
C ALA A 2 30.41 0.30 -35.40
N VAL A 3 30.38 -0.52 -34.35
CA VAL A 3 29.74 -0.16 -33.08
C VAL A 3 30.68 0.83 -32.41
N GLU A 4 30.33 2.12 -32.43
CA GLU A 4 31.01 3.14 -31.63
C GLU A 4 30.91 2.75 -30.15
N LYS A 5 32.05 2.37 -29.56
CA LYS A 5 32.21 2.30 -28.11
C LYS A 5 32.00 3.70 -27.55
N ARG A 6 30.80 4.01 -27.03
CA ARG A 6 30.63 5.15 -26.13
C ARG A 6 31.58 4.95 -24.94
N ALA A 7 32.58 5.81 -24.82
CA ALA A 7 33.47 5.84 -23.66
C ALA A 7 32.62 6.05 -22.40
N ILE A 8 32.91 5.30 -21.33
CA ILE A 8 32.25 5.45 -20.04
C ILE A 8 32.68 6.83 -19.50
N GLN A 9 31.76 7.77 -19.41
CA GLN A 9 32.02 9.09 -18.83
C GLN A 9 31.95 9.00 -17.30
N ILE A 10 32.93 9.62 -16.63
CA ILE A 10 33.07 9.60 -15.16
C ILE A 10 32.04 10.52 -14.49
N GLY A 11 31.67 11.61 -15.16
CA GLY A 11 30.69 12.58 -14.65
C GLY A 11 30.48 13.74 -15.62
N ARG A 12 29.50 14.60 -15.32
CA ARG A 12 29.17 15.78 -16.12
C ARG A 12 29.55 17.06 -15.37
N VAL A 13 30.16 18.01 -16.07
CA VAL A 13 30.63 19.29 -15.53
C VAL A 13 30.06 20.43 -16.37
N LEU A 14 29.53 21.46 -15.72
CA LEU A 14 29.11 22.70 -16.38
C LEU A 14 30.23 23.73 -16.18
N ILE A 15 30.76 24.28 -17.25
CA ILE A 15 31.75 25.35 -17.21
C ILE A 15 31.06 26.67 -17.57
N VAL A 16 31.31 27.70 -16.77
CA VAL A 16 30.84 29.07 -17.01
C VAL A 16 32.07 29.96 -17.15
N GLU A 17 32.45 30.24 -18.40
CA GLU A 17 33.66 30.99 -18.76
C GLU A 17 33.39 31.75 -20.06
N ASP A 18 33.68 33.05 -20.07
CA ASP A 18 33.46 33.94 -21.22
C ASP A 18 34.66 33.97 -22.19
N ASP A 19 35.87 33.72 -21.69
CA ASP A 19 37.06 33.60 -22.53
C ASP A 19 37.05 32.27 -23.32
N PRO A 20 36.87 32.31 -24.65
CA PRO A 20 36.75 31.11 -25.47
C PRO A 20 38.05 30.29 -25.53
N VAL A 21 39.21 30.90 -25.26
CA VAL A 21 40.51 30.22 -25.22
C VAL A 21 40.60 29.40 -23.93
N VAL A 22 40.28 30.03 -22.79
CA VAL A 22 40.29 29.37 -21.48
C VAL A 22 39.27 28.24 -21.43
N ALA A 23 38.04 28.51 -21.91
CA ALA A 23 36.97 27.53 -21.97
C ALA A 23 37.35 26.29 -22.80
N ARG A 24 38.00 26.50 -23.96
CA ARG A 24 38.43 25.41 -24.84
C ARG A 24 39.58 24.59 -24.25
N ILE A 25 40.48 25.22 -23.49
CA ILE A 25 41.54 24.50 -22.78
C ILE A 25 40.92 23.63 -21.68
N MET A 26 39.99 24.17 -20.89
CA MET A 26 39.29 23.43 -19.84
C MET A 26 38.47 22.26 -20.40
N GLU A 27 37.72 22.49 -21.48
CA GLU A 27 36.97 21.46 -22.21
C GLU A 27 37.91 20.32 -22.64
N ALA A 28 39.01 20.64 -23.32
CA ALA A 28 39.97 19.63 -23.76
C ALA A 28 40.61 18.85 -22.60
N THR A 29 40.88 19.51 -21.46
CA THR A 29 41.39 18.85 -20.25
C THR A 29 40.34 17.92 -19.63
N LEU A 30 39.08 18.33 -19.58
CA LEU A 30 37.99 17.50 -19.03
C LEU A 30 37.68 16.29 -19.91
N GLU A 31 37.62 16.47 -21.23
CA GLU A 31 37.39 15.39 -22.20
C GLU A 31 38.51 14.34 -22.14
N LYS A 32 39.77 14.79 -22.07
CA LYS A 32 40.94 13.90 -21.89
C LYS A 32 40.81 13.05 -20.62
N ASN A 33 40.20 13.60 -19.57
CA ASN A 33 39.95 12.93 -18.30
C ASN A 33 38.55 12.26 -18.22
N GLN A 34 37.89 12.02 -19.35
CA GLN A 34 36.62 11.28 -19.47
C GLN A 34 35.42 11.93 -18.76
N TYR A 35 35.47 13.24 -18.51
CA TYR A 35 34.30 14.01 -18.09
C TYR A 35 33.54 14.54 -19.30
N ALA A 36 32.21 14.51 -19.24
CA ALA A 36 31.39 15.27 -20.17
C ALA A 36 31.34 16.72 -19.70
N CYS A 37 31.52 17.66 -20.60
CA CYS A 37 31.44 19.09 -20.29
C CYS A 37 30.39 19.79 -21.14
N ARG A 38 29.70 20.75 -20.52
CA ARG A 38 28.87 21.75 -21.20
C ARG A 38 29.47 23.11 -20.86
N VAL A 39 29.81 23.89 -21.89
CA VAL A 39 30.37 25.23 -21.72
C VAL A 39 29.26 26.26 -21.96
N THR A 40 29.21 27.27 -21.10
CA THR A 40 28.33 28.43 -21.21
C THR A 40 29.14 29.70 -20.94
N SER A 41 28.76 30.81 -21.58
CA SER A 41 29.47 32.09 -21.46
C SER A 41 28.69 33.15 -20.67
N THR A 42 27.45 32.86 -20.28
CA THR A 42 26.57 33.79 -19.55
C THR A 42 25.86 33.07 -18.39
N VAL A 43 25.49 33.85 -17.36
CA VAL A 43 24.77 33.36 -16.17
C VAL A 43 23.42 32.73 -16.55
N ASP A 44 22.67 33.37 -17.44
CA ASP A 44 21.35 32.88 -17.86
C ASP A 44 21.44 31.55 -18.62
N ALA A 45 22.43 31.42 -19.52
CA ALA A 45 22.68 30.18 -20.23
C ALA A 45 23.12 29.05 -19.28
N ALA A 46 23.90 29.37 -18.24
CA ALA A 46 24.32 28.42 -17.21
C ALA A 46 23.13 27.91 -16.38
N LEU A 47 22.21 28.80 -15.98
CA LEU A 47 20.99 28.43 -15.25
C LEU A 47 20.07 27.55 -16.09
N GLN A 48 19.81 27.95 -17.34
CA GLN A 48 19.01 27.14 -18.26
C GLN A 48 19.64 25.76 -18.48
N ALA A 49 20.96 25.70 -18.67
CA ALA A 49 21.67 24.45 -18.84
C ALA A 49 21.56 23.52 -17.62
N PHE A 50 21.57 24.10 -16.41
CA PHE A 50 21.44 23.36 -15.15
C PHE A 50 20.01 22.86 -14.91
N GLU A 51 18.98 23.61 -15.33
CA GLU A 51 17.57 23.20 -15.26
C GLU A 51 17.22 22.09 -16.25
N GLU A 52 17.74 22.18 -17.49
CA GLU A 52 17.52 21.17 -18.54
C GLU A 52 18.13 19.82 -18.19
N ASP A 53 19.30 19.84 -17.54
CA ASP A 53 20.05 18.63 -17.24
C ASP A 53 20.82 18.82 -15.93
N SER A 54 20.40 18.12 -14.86
CA SER A 54 21.04 18.30 -13.55
C SER A 54 22.51 17.92 -13.61
N VAL A 55 23.37 18.90 -13.33
CA VAL A 55 24.83 18.74 -13.40
C VAL A 55 25.43 18.59 -11.99
N PRO A 56 26.21 17.53 -11.70
CA PRO A 56 26.82 17.33 -10.39
C PRO A 56 27.82 18.40 -9.94
N VAL A 57 28.63 18.92 -10.88
CA VAL A 57 29.72 19.86 -10.61
C VAL A 57 29.64 21.04 -11.58
N VAL A 58 29.82 22.25 -11.07
CA VAL A 58 29.86 23.48 -11.85
C VAL A 58 31.18 24.19 -11.59
N ILE A 59 31.87 24.62 -12.65
CA ILE A 59 33.05 25.48 -12.59
C ILE A 59 32.62 26.87 -13.05
N VAL A 60 32.81 27.90 -12.21
CA VAL A 60 32.34 29.27 -12.47
C VAL A 60 33.50 30.25 -12.43
N ASP A 61 33.68 31.05 -13.47
CA ASP A 61 34.51 32.27 -13.38
C ASP A 61 33.74 33.37 -12.64
N LEU A 62 34.41 34.05 -11.70
CA LEU A 62 33.86 35.22 -11.01
C LEU A 62 33.82 36.48 -11.88
N HIS A 63 34.66 36.58 -12.91
CA HIS A 63 34.82 37.76 -13.75
C HIS A 63 34.06 37.64 -15.08
N LEU A 64 32.74 37.42 -15.03
CA LEU A 64 31.91 37.38 -16.23
C LEU A 64 31.56 38.81 -16.71
N PRO A 65 31.55 39.08 -18.02
CA PRO A 65 31.38 40.43 -18.57
C PRO A 65 29.94 40.98 -18.47
N GLU A 66 28.94 40.10 -18.38
CA GLU A 66 27.51 40.47 -18.37
C GLU A 66 26.77 40.18 -17.04
N GLY A 67 27.49 39.88 -15.95
CA GLY A 67 26.87 39.67 -14.62
C GLY A 67 27.83 39.27 -13.51
N ASN A 68 27.36 39.25 -12.27
CA ASN A 68 28.15 38.79 -11.13
C ASN A 68 28.11 37.26 -11.09
N GLY A 69 29.25 36.58 -11.31
CA GLY A 69 29.36 35.12 -11.08
C GLY A 69 28.92 34.70 -9.67
N GLN A 70 28.94 35.63 -8.71
CA GLN A 70 28.37 35.49 -7.38
C GLN A 70 26.85 35.23 -7.38
N ASP A 71 26.08 35.95 -8.20
CA ASP A 71 24.62 35.78 -8.29
C ASP A 71 24.25 34.38 -8.80
N LEU A 72 25.07 33.83 -9.70
CA LEU A 72 24.92 32.44 -10.16
C LEU A 72 25.18 31.45 -9.02
N ILE A 73 26.24 31.67 -8.24
CA ILE A 73 26.60 30.82 -7.10
C ILE A 73 25.47 30.80 -6.07
N GLU A 74 24.90 31.97 -5.74
CA GLU A 74 23.76 32.07 -4.81
C GLU A 74 22.56 31.27 -5.32
N LYS A 75 22.15 31.47 -6.57
CA LYS A 75 21.01 30.74 -7.18
C LYS A 75 21.23 29.22 -7.21
N LEU A 76 22.45 28.77 -7.52
CA LEU A 76 22.77 27.34 -7.54
C LEU A 76 22.79 26.73 -6.14
N ASN A 77 23.20 27.49 -5.12
CA ASN A 77 23.22 27.03 -3.73
C ASN A 77 21.83 26.88 -3.12
N ASP A 78 20.88 27.71 -3.53
CA ASP A 78 19.47 27.64 -3.08
C ASP A 78 18.67 26.52 -3.78
N HIS A 79 19.22 25.87 -4.81
CA HIS A 79 18.53 24.82 -5.53
C HIS A 79 18.44 23.51 -4.74
N PRO A 80 17.29 22.79 -4.73
CA PRO A 80 17.15 21.49 -4.03
C PRO A 80 18.14 20.41 -4.49
N SER A 81 18.61 20.52 -5.73
CA SER A 81 19.64 19.67 -6.34
C SER A 81 20.99 20.37 -6.47
N LYS A 82 21.33 21.26 -5.53
CA LYS A 82 22.55 22.09 -5.59
C LYS A 82 23.79 21.30 -6.04
N PRO A 83 24.56 21.82 -7.01
CA PRO A 83 25.78 21.20 -7.47
C PRO A 83 26.92 21.45 -6.48
N ILE A 84 28.06 20.81 -6.75
CA ILE A 84 29.33 21.21 -6.16
C ILE A 84 29.94 22.31 -7.04
N ILE A 85 30.19 23.48 -6.45
CA ILE A 85 30.66 24.65 -7.18
C ILE A 85 32.16 24.84 -6.96
N LEU A 86 32.92 24.84 -8.04
CA LEU A 86 34.33 25.20 -8.09
C LEU A 86 34.44 26.59 -8.70
N VAL A 87 35.17 27.49 -8.06
CA VAL A 87 35.39 28.83 -8.60
C VAL A 87 36.70 28.89 -9.37
N HIS A 88 36.69 29.51 -10.54
CA HIS A 88 37.88 29.79 -11.32
C HIS A 88 38.24 31.27 -11.19
N THR A 89 39.45 31.62 -10.72
CA THR A 89 39.83 33.02 -10.46
C THR A 89 41.30 33.32 -10.72
N VAL A 90 41.61 34.57 -11.09
CA VAL A 90 42.99 35.09 -11.19
C VAL A 90 43.56 35.58 -9.85
N GLU A 91 42.69 35.77 -8.85
CA GLU A 91 43.05 36.43 -7.60
C GLU A 91 43.85 35.51 -6.65
N LYS A 92 44.88 36.09 -6.02
CA LYS A 92 45.74 35.40 -5.04
C LYS A 92 45.65 36.02 -3.65
N ASP A 93 44.94 37.13 -3.49
CA ASP A 93 44.69 37.75 -2.20
C ASP A 93 43.87 36.84 -1.29
N ALA A 94 44.39 36.60 -0.09
CA ALA A 94 43.75 35.77 0.93
C ALA A 94 42.39 36.32 1.34
N GLN A 95 42.19 37.64 1.33
CA GLN A 95 40.92 38.24 1.73
C GLN A 95 39.79 37.92 0.75
N GLN A 96 40.06 38.02 -0.56
CA GLN A 96 39.08 37.69 -1.60
C GLN A 96 38.78 36.18 -1.68
N VAL A 97 39.78 35.32 -1.39
CA VAL A 97 39.57 33.87 -1.24
C VAL A 97 38.58 33.58 -0.11
N VAL A 98 38.75 34.24 1.04
CA VAL A 98 37.84 34.10 2.19
C VAL A 98 36.43 34.53 1.82
N ASP A 99 36.28 35.65 1.11
CA ASP A 99 34.98 36.17 0.72
C ASP A 99 34.28 35.28 -0.32
N THR A 100 35.05 34.66 -1.23
CA THR A 100 34.54 33.65 -2.17
C THR A 100 34.05 32.39 -1.44
N MET A 101 34.79 31.91 -0.44
CA MET A 101 34.40 30.73 0.34
C MET A 101 33.10 30.97 1.15
N LYS A 102 32.85 32.22 1.58
CA LYS A 102 31.59 32.58 2.27
C LYS A 102 30.35 32.45 1.37
N LEU A 103 30.52 32.44 0.04
CA LEU A 103 29.43 32.23 -0.91
C LEU A 103 28.96 30.77 -0.96
N GLY A 104 29.57 29.85 -0.19
CA GLY A 104 29.15 28.45 -0.13
C GLY A 104 29.70 27.59 -1.26
N VAL A 105 30.74 28.05 -1.94
CA VAL A 105 31.46 27.26 -2.94
C VAL A 105 32.26 26.15 -2.27
N TYR A 106 32.51 25.07 -2.99
CA TYR A 106 33.26 23.94 -2.46
C TYR A 106 34.76 24.23 -2.42
N ASP A 107 35.27 24.82 -3.49
CA ASP A 107 36.68 25.13 -3.62
C ASP A 107 36.95 26.13 -4.74
N TYR A 108 38.19 26.59 -4.88
CA TYR A 108 38.62 27.51 -5.94
C TYR A 108 39.88 27.02 -6.67
N LEU A 109 40.02 27.44 -7.92
CA LEU A 109 41.06 27.13 -8.88
C LEU A 109 41.73 28.43 -9.31
N ILE A 110 43.04 28.54 -9.09
CA ILE A 110 43.82 29.73 -9.44
C ILE A 110 44.30 29.62 -10.90
N LYS A 111 44.05 30.66 -11.71
CA LYS A 111 44.58 30.80 -13.08
C LYS A 111 46.12 31.03 -13.05
N PRO A 112 46.93 30.34 -13.88
CA PRO A 112 46.55 29.29 -14.82
C PRO A 112 46.33 27.94 -14.12
N VAL A 113 45.27 27.24 -14.50
CA VAL A 113 44.90 25.96 -13.89
C VAL A 113 45.85 24.86 -14.33
N ASN A 114 46.42 24.17 -13.34
CA ASN A 114 47.21 22.97 -13.58
C ASN A 114 46.26 21.76 -13.76
N GLU A 115 46.49 20.96 -14.80
CA GLU A 115 45.74 19.72 -15.09
C GLU A 115 45.65 18.80 -13.87
N SER A 116 46.75 18.62 -13.12
CA SER A 116 46.74 17.74 -11.93
C SER A 116 45.90 18.30 -10.78
N ASP A 117 45.87 19.62 -10.61
CA ASP A 117 45.08 20.28 -9.56
C ASP A 117 43.59 20.23 -9.91
N LEU A 118 43.24 20.52 -11.17
CA LEU A 118 41.88 20.42 -11.68
C LEU A 118 41.33 18.99 -11.51
N GLN A 119 42.11 17.98 -11.90
CA GLN A 119 41.70 16.58 -11.79
C GLN A 119 41.44 16.19 -10.33
N TYR A 120 42.36 16.53 -9.42
CA TYR A 120 42.21 16.22 -7.99
C TYR A 120 40.96 16.87 -7.39
N ARG A 121 40.71 18.15 -7.69
CA ARG A 121 39.54 18.86 -7.16
C ARG A 121 38.24 18.36 -7.74
N LEU A 122 38.22 17.96 -9.01
CA LEU A 122 37.06 17.34 -9.62
C LEU A 122 36.74 15.98 -9.00
N GLU A 123 37.73 15.12 -8.83
CA GLU A 123 37.52 13.80 -8.19
C GLU A 123 36.90 13.97 -6.80
N LYS A 124 37.43 14.89 -6.00
CA LYS A 124 36.85 15.22 -4.67
C LYS A 124 35.48 15.88 -4.75
N ALA A 125 35.24 16.74 -5.73
CA ALA A 125 33.93 17.34 -5.94
C ALA A 125 32.86 16.28 -6.25
N PHE A 126 33.15 15.32 -7.13
CA PHE A 126 32.22 14.23 -7.44
C PHE A 126 31.99 13.30 -6.23
N GLU A 127 33.03 12.95 -5.47
CA GLU A 127 32.89 12.18 -4.23
C GLU A 127 31.93 12.84 -3.24
N VAL A 128 32.09 14.15 -3.02
CA VAL A 128 31.22 14.92 -2.12
C VAL A 128 29.81 15.07 -2.66
N TYR A 129 29.64 15.22 -3.98
CA TYR A 129 28.31 15.24 -4.60
C TYR A 129 27.55 13.93 -4.37
N GLU A 130 28.18 12.79 -4.63
CA GLU A 130 27.56 11.47 -4.45
C GLU A 130 27.22 11.21 -2.97
N LEU A 131 28.09 11.58 -2.04
CA LEU A 131 27.80 11.50 -0.60
C LEU A 131 26.58 12.36 -0.21
N ARG A 132 26.50 13.61 -0.68
CA ARG A 132 25.35 14.50 -0.42
C ARG A 132 24.06 14.01 -1.08
N LYS A 133 24.16 13.39 -2.26
CA LYS A 133 23.02 12.77 -2.94
C LYS A 133 22.51 11.57 -2.15
N MET A 134 23.41 10.67 -1.73
CA MET A 134 23.06 9.50 -0.92
C MET A 134 22.42 9.89 0.43
N GLN A 135 22.94 10.92 1.10
CA GLN A 135 22.32 11.45 2.32
C GLN A 135 20.90 11.98 2.08
N ARG A 136 20.69 12.75 1.00
CA ARG A 136 19.35 13.26 0.65
C ARG A 136 18.37 12.14 0.33
N ASP A 137 18.81 11.13 -0.40
CA ASP A 137 17.97 9.99 -0.75
C ASP A 137 17.60 9.18 0.50
N LEU A 138 18.55 8.98 1.42
CA LEU A 138 18.32 8.34 2.71
C LEU A 138 17.36 9.13 3.62
N GLU A 139 17.52 10.46 3.69
CA GLU A 139 16.63 11.34 4.48
C GLU A 139 15.20 11.31 3.92
N LYS A 140 15.04 11.35 2.58
CA LYS A 140 13.73 11.19 1.94
C LYS A 140 13.10 9.84 2.25
N GLU A 141 13.87 8.75 2.19
CA GLU A 141 13.35 7.42 2.53
C GLU A 141 12.92 7.35 4.01
N ARG A 142 13.72 7.97 4.90
CA ARG A 142 13.43 8.09 6.33
C ARG A 142 12.17 8.91 6.57
N GLU A 143 11.98 10.05 5.89
CA GLU A 143 10.77 10.87 5.96
C GLU A 143 9.53 10.09 5.50
N VAL A 144 9.62 9.36 4.37
CA VAL A 144 8.54 8.49 3.90
C VAL A 144 8.20 7.44 4.95
N ARG A 145 9.21 6.83 5.60
CA ARG A 145 9.02 5.82 6.65
C ARG A 145 8.39 6.41 7.92
N ILE A 146 8.86 7.56 8.37
CA ILE A 146 8.30 8.30 9.50
C ILE A 146 6.86 8.71 9.20
N ARG A 147 6.57 9.21 7.99
CA ARG A 147 5.21 9.57 7.56
C ARG A 147 4.28 8.36 7.55
N LYS A 148 4.75 7.20 7.08
CA LYS A 148 4.01 5.93 7.19
C LYS A 148 3.74 5.56 8.65
N GLN A 149 4.73 5.68 9.53
CA GLN A 149 4.59 5.36 10.96
C GLN A 149 3.69 6.35 11.71
N LEU A 150 3.78 7.65 11.43
CA LEU A 150 2.87 8.68 11.94
C LEU A 150 1.46 8.46 11.44
N SER A 151 1.27 8.18 10.14
CA SER A 151 -0.05 7.88 9.60
C SER A 151 -0.66 6.65 10.26
N TRP A 152 0.16 5.64 10.58
CA TRP A 152 -0.25 4.46 11.35
C TRP A 152 -0.63 4.80 12.80
N ASN A 153 0.13 5.67 13.48
CA ASN A 153 -0.18 6.08 14.85
C ASN A 153 -1.41 7.02 14.93
N LEU A 154 -1.56 7.96 14.01
CA LEU A 154 -2.77 8.79 13.87
C LEU A 154 -3.99 7.93 13.54
N TRP A 155 -3.80 6.90 12.71
CA TRP A 155 -4.82 5.90 12.43
C TRP A 155 -5.21 5.13 13.71
N LYS A 156 -4.23 4.72 14.55
CA LYS A 156 -4.50 4.12 15.87
C LYS A 156 -5.26 5.06 16.82
N GLU A 157 -4.85 6.31 16.96
CA GLU A 157 -5.53 7.28 17.83
C GLU A 157 -6.96 7.58 17.34
N THR A 158 -7.17 7.64 16.03
CA THR A 158 -8.49 7.83 15.43
C THR A 158 -9.42 6.64 15.72
N LEU A 159 -8.89 5.41 15.79
CA LEU A 159 -9.65 4.20 16.11
C LEU A 159 -10.01 4.08 17.59
N ILE A 160 -9.13 4.51 18.49
CA ILE A 160 -9.36 4.37 19.94
C ILE A 160 -10.42 5.37 20.42
N PHE A 161 -10.54 6.56 19.80
CA PHE A 161 -11.51 7.58 20.23
C PHE A 161 -12.80 7.69 19.38
N ARG A 162 -12.84 7.27 18.11
CA ARG A 162 -14.08 7.41 17.28
C ARG A 162 -15.03 6.21 17.31
N ASN A 163 -14.66 5.09 17.91
CA ASN A 163 -15.45 3.84 17.80
C ASN A 163 -16.51 3.62 18.88
N ALA A 164 -16.64 4.50 19.89
CA ALA A 164 -17.77 4.39 20.83
C ALA A 164 -19.06 5.00 20.25
N ASP A 165 -19.00 6.20 19.67
CA ASP A 165 -20.23 6.98 19.40
C ASP A 165 -20.72 6.95 17.94
N ARG A 166 -19.85 6.71 16.94
CA ARG A 166 -20.29 6.66 15.52
C ARG A 166 -20.82 5.31 15.08
N PHE A 167 -20.35 4.22 15.69
CA PHE A 167 -20.79 2.87 15.36
C PHE A 167 -22.29 2.74 15.54
N ASP A 168 -22.84 3.29 16.62
CA ASP A 168 -24.29 3.24 16.89
C ASP A 168 -25.11 3.98 15.82
N GLN A 169 -24.74 5.20 15.42
CA GLN A 169 -25.59 6.01 14.52
C GLN A 169 -25.64 5.49 13.08
N THR A 170 -24.52 5.04 12.50
CA THR A 170 -24.52 4.44 11.15
C THR A 170 -25.08 3.02 11.14
N LEU A 171 -24.90 2.24 12.22
CA LEU A 171 -25.58 0.97 12.37
C LEU A 171 -27.11 1.15 12.40
N PHE A 172 -27.64 2.11 13.15
CA PHE A 172 -29.09 2.36 13.20
C PHE A 172 -29.65 2.84 11.85
N SER A 173 -28.95 3.72 11.13
CA SER A 173 -29.39 4.18 9.80
C SER A 173 -29.31 3.07 8.75
N ASN A 174 -28.29 2.21 8.81
CA ASN A 174 -28.12 1.12 7.85
C ASN A 174 -29.03 -0.08 8.20
N LEU A 175 -29.29 -0.36 9.48
CA LEU A 175 -30.34 -1.28 9.93
C LEU A 175 -31.71 -0.80 9.46
N HIS A 176 -32.03 0.49 9.56
CA HIS A 176 -33.26 1.07 9.01
C HIS A 176 -33.37 0.84 7.49
N THR A 177 -32.24 0.87 6.79
CA THR A 177 -32.16 0.61 5.35
C THR A 177 -32.41 -0.87 5.02
N ILE A 178 -31.88 -1.82 5.80
CA ILE A 178 -32.19 -3.26 5.70
C ILE A 178 -33.67 -3.54 5.98
N VAL A 179 -34.22 -2.89 7.01
CA VAL A 179 -35.65 -2.96 7.36
C VAL A 179 -36.53 -2.38 6.24
N SER A 180 -35.98 -1.55 5.34
CA SER A 180 -36.74 -0.88 4.27
C SER A 180 -36.53 -1.43 2.86
N GLN A 181 -35.51 -2.26 2.60
CA GLN A 181 -35.10 -2.66 1.23
C GLN A 181 -35.51 -4.08 0.77
N GLY A 182 -36.45 -4.74 1.45
CA GLY A 182 -37.17 -5.89 0.87
C GLY A 182 -36.50 -7.27 1.00
N LYS A 183 -35.42 -7.42 1.77
CA LYS A 183 -34.96 -8.71 2.33
C LYS A 183 -34.60 -8.53 3.81
N GLY A 184 -35.04 -9.43 4.69
CA GLY A 184 -34.88 -9.34 6.15
C GLY A 184 -36.15 -8.88 6.90
N PHE A 185 -36.01 -8.22 8.05
CA PHE A 185 -37.11 -7.83 8.94
C PHE A 185 -38.22 -7.01 8.25
N GLY A 186 -37.89 -6.18 7.25
CA GLY A 186 -38.87 -5.44 6.45
C GLY A 186 -39.81 -6.33 5.64
N MET A 187 -39.26 -7.40 5.06
CA MET A 187 -40.03 -8.42 4.36
C MET A 187 -40.89 -9.22 5.33
N LEU A 188 -40.39 -9.53 6.54
CA LEU A 188 -41.20 -10.16 7.59
C LEU A 188 -42.38 -9.26 8.01
N VAL A 189 -42.15 -7.96 8.20
CA VAL A 189 -43.22 -6.99 8.52
C VAL A 189 -44.20 -6.87 7.35
N SER A 190 -43.73 -6.82 6.11
CA SER A 190 -44.59 -6.81 4.92
C SER A 190 -45.37 -8.11 4.77
N MET A 191 -44.76 -9.26 5.02
CA MET A 191 -45.38 -10.58 4.96
C MET A 191 -46.41 -10.77 6.07
N VAL A 192 -46.13 -10.32 7.30
CA VAL A 192 -47.13 -10.31 8.39
C VAL A 192 -48.31 -9.42 8.00
N ARG A 193 -48.06 -8.28 7.36
CA ARG A 193 -49.12 -7.41 6.83
C ARG A 193 -49.90 -8.05 5.68
N ASP A 194 -49.22 -8.78 4.80
CA ASP A 194 -49.85 -9.54 3.71
C ASP A 194 -50.66 -10.73 4.25
N LEU A 195 -50.22 -11.38 5.34
CA LEU A 195 -51.01 -12.37 6.07
C LEU A 195 -52.29 -11.77 6.64
N GLU A 196 -52.23 -10.55 7.19
CA GLU A 196 -53.40 -9.82 7.68
C GLU A 196 -54.35 -9.39 6.56
N MET A 197 -53.83 -9.06 5.37
CA MET A 197 -54.64 -8.61 4.22
C MET A 197 -55.19 -9.75 3.36
N LEU A 198 -54.42 -10.82 3.13
CA LEU A 198 -54.78 -11.95 2.26
C LEU A 198 -55.37 -13.14 3.03
N GLY A 199 -55.19 -13.18 4.35
CA GLY A 199 -55.74 -14.22 5.21
C GLY A 199 -57.26 -14.19 5.24
N GLN A 200 -57.90 -15.27 4.79
CA GLN A 200 -59.35 -15.40 4.90
C GLN A 200 -59.72 -15.82 6.32
N ARG A 201 -60.39 -14.94 7.07
CA ARG A 201 -60.97 -15.30 8.37
C ARG A 201 -62.13 -16.27 8.19
N LYS A 202 -62.03 -17.43 8.84
CA LYS A 202 -63.14 -18.38 9.07
C LYS A 202 -63.49 -18.42 10.56
N GLU A 203 -64.61 -19.05 10.91
CA GLU A 203 -65.15 -19.10 12.28
C GLU A 203 -64.17 -19.64 13.33
N GLU A 204 -63.18 -20.46 12.95
CA GLU A 204 -62.18 -21.06 13.86
C GLU A 204 -60.73 -20.58 13.63
N GLY A 205 -60.46 -19.66 12.68
CA GLY A 205 -59.08 -19.20 12.44
C GLY A 205 -58.81 -18.46 11.13
N LEU A 206 -57.53 -18.24 10.84
CA LEU A 206 -57.04 -17.55 9.64
C LEU A 206 -56.48 -18.58 8.63
N LEU A 207 -57.02 -18.59 7.41
CA LEU A 207 -56.59 -19.51 6.37
C LEU A 207 -55.50 -18.84 5.52
N ILE A 208 -54.28 -19.37 5.58
CA ILE A 208 -53.08 -18.83 4.96
C ILE A 208 -52.53 -19.83 3.93
N PRO A 209 -52.09 -19.39 2.73
CA PRO A 209 -51.40 -20.26 1.78
C PRO A 209 -50.09 -20.83 2.35
N ALA A 210 -49.88 -22.15 2.21
CA ALA A 210 -48.68 -22.83 2.74
C ALA A 210 -47.36 -22.28 2.17
N SER A 211 -47.34 -21.82 0.92
CA SER A 211 -46.18 -21.17 0.31
C SER A 211 -45.76 -19.88 1.04
N LEU A 212 -46.73 -19.15 1.59
CA LEU A 212 -46.51 -17.91 2.35
C LEU A 212 -45.94 -18.22 3.74
N VAL A 213 -46.36 -19.34 4.35
CA VAL A 213 -45.83 -19.82 5.63
C VAL A 213 -44.39 -20.31 5.48
N GLU A 214 -44.05 -21.04 4.42
CA GLU A 214 -42.66 -21.45 4.17
C GLU A 214 -41.75 -20.26 3.89
N LEU A 215 -42.18 -19.30 3.07
CA LEU A 215 -41.44 -18.05 2.84
C LEU A 215 -41.21 -17.25 4.13
N LEU A 216 -42.18 -17.25 5.05
CA LEU A 216 -42.04 -16.64 6.37
C LEU A 216 -41.02 -17.39 7.23
N ARG A 217 -41.05 -18.72 7.20
CA ARG A 217 -40.13 -19.59 7.96
C ARG A 217 -38.69 -19.40 7.49
N GLU A 218 -38.46 -19.42 6.17
CA GLU A 218 -37.15 -19.19 5.55
C GLU A 218 -36.59 -17.78 5.86
N ASN A 219 -37.43 -16.74 5.76
CA ASN A 219 -37.01 -15.39 6.12
C ASN A 219 -36.75 -15.22 7.62
N ALA A 220 -37.52 -15.89 8.48
CA ALA A 220 -37.33 -15.87 9.92
C ALA A 220 -36.01 -16.55 10.30
N GLU A 221 -35.73 -17.73 9.76
CA GLU A 221 -34.45 -18.43 9.96
C GLU A 221 -33.26 -17.58 9.49
N SER A 222 -33.36 -16.97 8.32
CA SER A 222 -32.33 -16.06 7.79
C SER A 222 -32.13 -14.82 8.67
N SER A 223 -33.17 -14.34 9.34
CA SER A 223 -33.11 -13.17 10.24
C SER A 223 -32.51 -13.53 11.61
N VAL A 224 -32.81 -14.73 12.14
CA VAL A 224 -32.18 -15.25 13.37
C VAL A 224 -30.67 -15.43 13.15
N GLN A 225 -30.26 -16.02 12.02
CA GLN A 225 -28.85 -16.14 11.67
C GLN A 225 -28.16 -14.77 11.62
N ALA A 226 -28.82 -13.74 11.07
CA ALA A 226 -28.28 -12.38 11.06
C ALA A 226 -28.06 -11.82 12.48
N ILE A 227 -29.01 -12.04 13.39
CA ILE A 227 -28.90 -11.63 14.80
C ILE A 227 -27.73 -12.34 15.49
N ASP A 228 -27.63 -13.67 15.34
CA ASP A 228 -26.57 -14.45 15.96
C ASP A 228 -25.19 -13.99 15.47
N ARG A 229 -25.05 -13.68 14.18
CA ARG A 229 -23.81 -13.10 13.63
C ARG A 229 -23.52 -11.69 14.14
N PHE A 230 -24.54 -10.87 14.34
CA PHE A 230 -24.38 -9.56 14.96
C PHE A 230 -23.93 -9.68 16.43
N GLN A 231 -24.37 -10.73 17.12
CA GLN A 231 -23.86 -11.07 18.45
C GLN A 231 -22.42 -11.57 18.40
N ASP A 232 -22.03 -12.37 17.40
CA ASP A 232 -20.64 -12.78 17.17
C ASP A 232 -19.72 -11.56 16.97
N ILE A 233 -20.13 -10.61 16.11
CA ILE A 233 -19.41 -9.34 15.91
C ILE A 233 -19.30 -8.58 17.23
N ASN A 234 -20.39 -8.43 17.98
CA ASN A 234 -20.37 -7.75 19.27
C ASN A 234 -19.50 -8.46 20.31
N ARG A 235 -19.47 -9.80 20.32
CA ARG A 235 -18.60 -10.60 21.18
C ARG A 235 -17.14 -10.37 20.82
N ALA A 236 -16.83 -10.39 19.52
CA ALA A 236 -15.51 -10.04 18.99
C ALA A 236 -15.10 -8.58 19.25
N LEU A 237 -16.04 -7.68 19.58
CA LEU A 237 -15.75 -6.30 19.97
C LEU A 237 -15.62 -6.11 21.50
N LYS A 238 -16.30 -6.93 22.32
CA LYS A 238 -16.42 -6.72 23.77
C LYS A 238 -15.55 -7.64 24.63
N SER A 239 -15.14 -8.81 24.16
CA SER A 239 -14.29 -9.71 24.97
C SER A 239 -12.84 -9.23 24.99
N LYS A 240 -12.14 -9.43 26.12
CA LYS A 240 -10.68 -9.26 26.20
C LYS A 240 -10.02 -10.18 25.16
N THR A 241 -9.05 -9.65 24.41
CA THR A 241 -8.33 -10.39 23.37
C THR A 241 -7.57 -11.55 24.00
N ASN A 242 -7.85 -12.79 23.57
CA ASN A 242 -7.17 -13.99 24.04
C ASN A 242 -6.34 -14.59 22.91
N LEU A 243 -5.29 -13.86 22.50
CA LEU A 243 -4.43 -14.30 21.40
C LEU A 243 -3.54 -15.45 21.87
N THR A 244 -3.60 -16.58 21.18
CA THR A 244 -2.70 -17.70 21.39
C THR A 244 -1.67 -17.76 20.26
N PRO A 245 -0.40 -18.12 20.56
CA PRO A 245 0.60 -18.33 19.52
C PRO A 245 0.29 -19.61 18.74
N LEU A 246 0.17 -19.48 17.43
CA LEU A 246 0.08 -20.60 16.47
C LEU A 246 1.25 -20.52 15.51
N SER A 247 1.89 -21.66 15.20
CA SER A 247 2.99 -21.64 14.23
C SER A 247 2.47 -21.37 12.82
N VAL A 248 3.30 -20.74 11.98
CA VAL A 248 2.95 -20.48 10.57
C VAL A 248 2.67 -21.78 9.82
N ASN A 249 3.38 -22.86 10.15
CA ASN A 249 3.20 -24.17 9.54
C ASN A 249 1.88 -24.83 9.95
N ASP A 250 1.50 -24.75 11.23
CA ASP A 250 0.21 -25.25 11.71
C ASP A 250 -0.94 -24.45 11.08
N LEU A 251 -0.81 -23.12 11.02
CA LEU A 251 -1.80 -22.27 10.36
C LEU A 251 -1.94 -22.61 8.87
N TYR A 252 -0.84 -22.92 8.17
CA TYR A 252 -0.89 -23.37 6.78
C TYR A 252 -1.69 -24.68 6.65
N ASP A 253 -1.44 -25.64 7.53
CA ASP A 253 -2.14 -26.94 7.54
C ASP A 253 -3.63 -26.77 7.85
N ASP A 254 -3.98 -25.94 8.83
CA ASP A 254 -5.38 -25.64 9.18
C ASP A 254 -6.11 -24.91 8.02
N VAL A 255 -5.44 -23.98 7.33
CA VAL A 255 -6.00 -23.30 6.15
C VAL A 255 -6.21 -24.29 5.01
N GLN A 256 -5.28 -25.24 4.83
CA GLN A 256 -5.43 -26.30 3.85
C GLN A 256 -6.63 -27.19 4.16
N GLU A 257 -6.80 -27.62 5.43
CA GLU A 257 -7.97 -28.41 5.86
C GLU A 257 -9.29 -27.65 5.64
N MET A 258 -9.31 -26.36 5.97
CA MET A 258 -10.46 -25.50 5.69
C MET A 258 -10.77 -25.47 4.18
N MET A 259 -9.77 -25.26 3.33
CA MET A 259 -9.96 -25.24 1.87
C MET A 259 -10.48 -26.58 1.34
N ASP A 260 -9.98 -27.70 1.87
CA ASP A 260 -10.44 -29.04 1.51
C ASP A 260 -11.90 -29.27 1.88
N SER A 261 -12.34 -28.80 3.05
CA SER A 261 -13.75 -28.84 3.45
C SER A 261 -14.63 -27.99 2.51
N MET A 262 -14.09 -26.89 1.99
CA MET A 262 -14.81 -25.97 1.11
C MET A 262 -14.84 -26.41 -0.36
N GLN A 263 -14.09 -27.45 -0.75
CA GLN A 263 -14.14 -27.99 -2.11
C GLN A 263 -15.55 -28.43 -2.53
N THR A 264 -16.35 -28.95 -1.60
CA THR A 264 -17.74 -29.35 -1.87
C THR A 264 -18.60 -28.16 -2.28
N THR A 265 -18.40 -27.01 -1.64
CA THR A 265 -19.08 -25.75 -1.96
C THR A 265 -18.56 -25.16 -3.26
N ALA A 266 -17.25 -25.23 -3.51
CA ALA A 266 -16.64 -24.78 -4.76
C ALA A 266 -17.17 -25.54 -5.99
N LYS A 267 -17.47 -26.84 -5.84
CA LYS A 267 -18.06 -27.68 -6.90
C LYS A 267 -19.45 -27.22 -7.35
N ILE A 268 -20.20 -26.47 -6.54
CA ILE A 268 -21.53 -25.94 -6.90
C ILE A 268 -21.47 -25.11 -8.20
N ASN A 269 -20.42 -24.30 -8.35
CA ASN A 269 -20.14 -23.52 -9.57
C ASN A 269 -18.94 -24.07 -10.38
N GLY A 270 -18.44 -25.24 -10.01
CA GLY A 270 -17.30 -25.91 -10.65
C GLY A 270 -15.95 -25.23 -10.46
N HIS A 271 -15.77 -24.42 -9.42
CA HIS A 271 -14.50 -23.75 -9.13
C HIS A 271 -13.44 -24.74 -8.63
N THR A 272 -12.17 -24.42 -8.89
CA THR A 272 -11.02 -25.12 -8.32
C THR A 272 -10.37 -24.23 -7.27
N LEU A 273 -10.27 -24.72 -6.03
CA LEU A 273 -9.52 -24.04 -4.96
C LEU A 273 -8.06 -24.49 -5.01
N VAL A 274 -7.12 -23.54 -5.00
CA VAL A 274 -5.68 -23.83 -5.07
C VAL A 274 -4.94 -23.02 -4.02
N LEU A 275 -4.19 -23.69 -3.15
CA LEU A 275 -3.30 -23.06 -2.17
C LEU A 275 -1.87 -22.98 -2.74
N SER A 276 -1.18 -21.85 -2.56
CA SER A 276 0.17 -21.66 -3.08
C SER A 276 1.20 -22.58 -2.43
N ALA A 277 2.01 -23.27 -3.24
CA ALA A 277 3.14 -24.05 -2.75
C ALA A 277 4.23 -23.12 -2.16
N GLY A 278 4.80 -23.48 -1.00
CA GLY A 278 5.87 -22.73 -0.35
C GLY A 278 5.44 -21.87 0.86
N GLY A 279 4.26 -22.11 1.43
CA GLY A 279 3.84 -21.45 2.67
C GLY A 279 4.45 -22.01 3.95
N LYS A 280 5.12 -23.16 3.89
CA LYS A 280 5.82 -23.76 5.04
C LYS A 280 7.24 -23.23 5.15
N GLU A 281 7.64 -22.91 6.38
CA GLU A 281 8.96 -22.39 6.70
C GLU A 281 9.79 -23.40 7.48
N GLU A 282 11.12 -23.36 7.28
CA GLU A 282 12.07 -24.14 8.08
C GLU A 282 12.24 -23.55 9.49
N ASP A 283 12.13 -22.22 9.64
CA ASP A 283 12.21 -21.52 10.92
C ASP A 283 10.84 -21.36 11.59
N PRO A 284 10.67 -21.73 12.88
CA PRO A 284 9.41 -21.61 13.59
C PRO A 284 9.08 -20.16 13.91
N ARG A 285 8.25 -19.54 13.07
CA ARG A 285 7.61 -18.25 13.32
C ARG A 285 6.17 -18.45 13.76
N TYR A 286 5.67 -17.52 14.58
CA TYR A 286 4.36 -17.62 15.20
C TYR A 286 3.48 -16.42 14.84
N VAL A 287 2.18 -16.66 14.73
CA VAL A 287 1.15 -15.63 14.65
C VAL A 287 0.34 -15.69 15.95
N LEU A 288 0.09 -14.53 16.55
CA LEU A 288 -0.78 -14.42 17.72
C LEU A 288 -2.22 -14.28 17.25
N LEU A 289 -3.06 -15.29 17.49
CA LEU A 289 -4.41 -15.34 16.93
C LEU A 289 -5.46 -16.01 17.82
N GLU A 290 -6.72 -15.70 17.55
CA GLU A 290 -7.92 -16.38 18.04
C GLU A 290 -8.48 -17.21 16.88
N GLN A 291 -8.14 -18.50 16.83
CA GLN A 291 -8.54 -19.42 15.74
C GLN A 291 -10.06 -19.39 15.50
N ASP A 292 -10.86 -19.42 16.57
CA ASP A 292 -12.32 -19.38 16.54
C ASP A 292 -12.90 -18.16 15.81
N LEU A 293 -12.14 -17.06 15.72
CA LEU A 293 -12.55 -15.84 15.02
C LEU A 293 -11.98 -15.77 13.61
N LEU A 294 -10.70 -16.17 13.43
CA LEU A 294 -9.99 -16.07 12.15
C LEU A 294 -10.55 -17.01 11.08
N PHE A 295 -10.78 -18.29 11.39
CA PHE A 295 -11.26 -19.25 10.39
C PHE A 295 -12.65 -18.87 9.83
N PRO A 296 -13.63 -18.44 10.64
CA PRO A 296 -14.87 -17.91 10.11
C PRO A 296 -14.65 -16.69 9.19
N ALA A 297 -13.71 -15.80 9.50
CA ALA A 297 -13.41 -14.65 8.65
C ALA A 297 -12.83 -15.08 7.29
N MET A 298 -11.86 -16.02 7.30
CA MET A 298 -11.29 -16.57 6.07
C MET A 298 -12.33 -17.29 5.21
N ARG A 299 -13.24 -18.04 5.84
CA ARG A 299 -14.36 -18.69 5.16
C ARG A 299 -15.24 -17.68 4.42
N GLU A 300 -15.55 -16.54 5.03
CA GLU A 300 -16.34 -15.48 4.36
C GLU A 300 -15.62 -14.90 3.13
N LEU A 301 -14.29 -14.73 3.20
CA LEU A 301 -13.51 -14.28 2.05
C LEU A 301 -13.58 -15.29 0.89
N LEU A 302 -13.44 -16.58 1.19
CA LEU A 302 -13.56 -17.65 0.20
C LEU A 302 -14.97 -17.76 -0.38
N LEU A 303 -16.01 -17.60 0.44
CA LEU A 303 -17.40 -17.56 -0.01
C LEU A 303 -17.65 -16.38 -0.96
N ASN A 304 -17.15 -15.19 -0.62
CA ASN A 304 -17.25 -14.02 -1.50
C ASN A 304 -16.48 -14.25 -2.81
N ALA A 305 -15.28 -14.81 -2.74
CA ALA A 305 -14.52 -15.17 -3.94
C ALA A 305 -15.29 -16.15 -4.83
N MET A 306 -15.89 -17.21 -4.28
CA MET A 306 -16.71 -18.17 -5.05
C MET A 306 -17.98 -17.55 -5.66
N LYS A 307 -18.64 -16.67 -4.92
CA LYS A 307 -19.90 -16.03 -5.35
C LYS A 307 -19.68 -15.03 -6.49
N PHE A 308 -18.62 -14.23 -6.42
CA PHE A 308 -18.33 -13.16 -7.37
C PHE A 308 -17.30 -13.56 -8.44
N SER A 309 -16.96 -14.85 -8.53
CA SER A 309 -16.08 -15.37 -9.56
C SER A 309 -16.81 -15.92 -10.77
N ARG A 310 -16.16 -15.86 -11.93
CA ARG A 310 -16.61 -16.56 -13.13
C ARG A 310 -16.73 -18.07 -12.88
N ALA A 311 -17.85 -18.69 -13.25
CA ALA A 311 -18.05 -20.13 -13.07
C ALA A 311 -16.91 -20.94 -13.72
N ARG A 312 -16.48 -22.01 -13.06
CA ARG A 312 -15.33 -22.85 -13.44
C ARG A 312 -13.97 -22.16 -13.45
N SER A 313 -13.81 -21.03 -12.76
CA SER A 313 -12.51 -20.41 -12.53
C SER A 313 -11.74 -21.05 -11.38
N SER A 314 -10.44 -20.79 -11.34
CA SER A 314 -9.59 -21.13 -10.19
C SER A 314 -9.56 -19.98 -9.20
N ILE A 315 -9.77 -20.27 -7.92
CA ILE A 315 -9.58 -19.33 -6.82
C ILE A 315 -8.28 -19.71 -6.13
N LEU A 316 -7.34 -18.77 -6.14
CA LEU A 316 -5.99 -18.96 -5.62
C LEU A 316 -5.90 -18.34 -4.23
N VAL A 317 -5.43 -19.11 -3.26
CA VAL A 317 -5.06 -18.61 -1.94
C VAL A 317 -3.54 -18.58 -1.89
N LEU A 318 -2.98 -17.37 -1.86
CA LEU A 318 -1.54 -17.16 -1.70
C LEU A 318 -1.23 -17.03 -0.22
N PHE A 319 -0.33 -17.87 0.27
CA PHE A 319 0.14 -17.87 1.65
C PHE A 319 1.63 -17.55 1.66
N LYS A 320 1.99 -16.33 2.05
CA LYS A 320 3.34 -15.77 1.92
C LYS A 320 3.82 -15.22 3.25
N PRO A 321 4.67 -15.97 3.96
CA PRO A 321 5.32 -15.44 5.16
C PRO A 321 6.43 -14.44 4.76
N LEU A 322 6.26 -13.16 5.08
CA LEU A 322 7.26 -12.09 4.87
C LEU A 322 8.09 -11.88 6.14
N SER A 323 9.07 -10.99 6.16
CA SER A 323 9.99 -10.81 7.31
C SER A 323 9.28 -10.51 8.64
N GLU A 324 8.28 -9.63 8.64
CA GLU A 324 7.57 -9.14 9.84
C GLU A 324 6.07 -9.47 9.85
N THR A 325 5.51 -9.94 8.73
CA THR A 325 4.08 -10.18 8.55
C THR A 325 3.82 -11.43 7.73
N LEU A 326 2.72 -12.13 8.01
CA LEU A 326 2.17 -13.18 7.17
C LEU A 326 1.12 -12.56 6.26
N GLU A 327 1.32 -12.68 4.95
CA GLU A 327 0.35 -12.25 3.94
C GLU A 327 -0.47 -13.46 3.47
N ILE A 328 -1.79 -13.37 3.57
CA ILE A 328 -2.73 -14.34 3.00
C ILE A 328 -3.64 -13.61 2.02
N SER A 329 -3.56 -13.97 0.75
CA SER A 329 -4.25 -13.27 -0.34
C SER A 329 -5.16 -14.22 -1.11
N VAL A 330 -6.46 -13.94 -1.14
CA VAL A 330 -7.45 -14.66 -1.95
C VAL A 330 -7.58 -13.93 -3.29
N VAL A 331 -7.18 -14.60 -4.37
CA VAL A 331 -7.17 -14.07 -5.73
C VAL A 331 -8.20 -14.82 -6.57
N SER A 332 -9.04 -14.08 -7.27
CA SER A 332 -10.15 -14.64 -8.01
C SER A 332 -10.49 -13.87 -9.28
N GLU A 333 -11.08 -14.54 -10.27
CA GLU A 333 -11.49 -13.92 -11.54
C GLU A 333 -12.91 -13.35 -11.43
N PRO A 334 -13.10 -12.03 -11.40
CA PRO A 334 -14.39 -11.42 -11.18
C PRO A 334 -15.37 -11.69 -12.34
N VAL A 335 -16.63 -11.86 -11.99
CA VAL A 335 -17.75 -11.79 -12.94
C VAL A 335 -18.26 -10.36 -13.04
N SER A 336 -18.70 -9.94 -14.24
CA SER A 336 -19.35 -8.64 -14.39
C SER A 336 -20.77 -8.72 -13.84
N VAL A 337 -21.08 -7.89 -12.84
CA VAL A 337 -22.42 -7.79 -12.23
C VAL A 337 -22.89 -6.35 -12.38
N ASP A 338 -24.08 -6.15 -12.96
CA ASP A 338 -24.67 -4.83 -13.22
C ASP A 338 -23.74 -3.88 -14.03
N GLY A 339 -22.87 -4.43 -14.89
CA GLY A 339 -21.91 -3.67 -15.69
C GLY A 339 -20.61 -3.30 -14.99
N ILE A 340 -20.44 -3.70 -13.73
CA ILE A 340 -19.21 -3.51 -12.94
C ILE A 340 -18.43 -4.83 -12.93
N THR A 341 -17.15 -4.77 -13.28
CA THR A 341 -16.24 -5.93 -13.25
C THR A 341 -15.16 -5.68 -12.21
N GLY A 342 -15.14 -6.50 -11.16
CA GLY A 342 -14.22 -6.34 -10.04
C GLY A 342 -14.67 -5.25 -9.05
N ILE A 343 -13.71 -4.65 -8.34
CA ILE A 343 -13.97 -3.63 -7.31
C ILE A 343 -13.53 -2.27 -7.86
N PRO A 344 -14.42 -1.30 -8.08
CA PRO A 344 -14.00 0.06 -8.46
C PRO A 344 -13.05 0.66 -7.42
N GLU A 345 -12.03 1.39 -7.85
CA GLU A 345 -10.99 1.99 -6.98
C GLU A 345 -11.61 2.86 -5.87
N GLU A 346 -12.65 3.63 -6.21
CA GLU A 346 -13.42 4.47 -5.28
C GLU A 346 -14.18 3.69 -4.19
N MET A 347 -14.39 2.38 -4.38
CA MET A 347 -15.16 1.51 -3.48
C MET A 347 -14.29 0.54 -2.68
N GLU A 348 -12.98 0.46 -2.92
CA GLU A 348 -12.06 -0.51 -2.26
C GLU A 348 -12.08 -0.43 -0.73
N THR A 349 -12.32 0.76 -0.17
CA THR A 349 -12.46 0.94 1.29
C THR A 349 -13.90 0.74 1.74
N ALA A 350 -14.88 1.15 0.92
CA ALA A 350 -16.30 1.15 1.27
C ALA A 350 -16.87 -0.27 1.41
N ILE A 351 -16.32 -1.26 0.70
CA ILE A 351 -16.77 -2.67 0.80
C ILE A 351 -16.61 -3.29 2.19
N PHE A 352 -15.76 -2.72 3.05
CA PHE A 352 -15.60 -3.18 4.43
C PHE A 352 -16.59 -2.51 5.39
N GLU A 353 -17.31 -1.48 4.94
CA GLU A 353 -18.33 -0.82 5.75
C GLU A 353 -19.54 -1.73 5.97
N PRO A 354 -20.13 -1.72 7.17
CA PRO A 354 -21.29 -2.56 7.47
C PRO A 354 -22.42 -2.27 6.48
N PHE A 355 -22.96 -3.35 5.90
CA PHE A 355 -24.11 -3.34 4.99
C PHE A 355 -23.86 -2.71 3.61
N PHE A 356 -22.61 -2.37 3.29
CA PHE A 356 -22.26 -1.89 1.97
C PHE A 356 -22.19 -3.04 0.95
N ARG A 357 -22.76 -2.82 -0.24
CA ARG A 357 -22.77 -3.82 -1.33
C ARG A 357 -22.67 -3.14 -2.69
N ILE A 358 -21.87 -3.72 -3.58
CA ILE A 358 -21.75 -3.27 -4.98
C ILE A 358 -22.95 -3.76 -5.81
N ALA A 359 -23.30 -5.06 -5.69
CA ALA A 359 -24.42 -5.67 -6.42
C ALA A 359 -25.69 -5.78 -5.56
N LYS A 360 -26.83 -5.39 -6.12
CA LYS A 360 -28.15 -5.45 -5.45
C LYS A 360 -28.76 -6.86 -5.41
N THR A 361 -28.30 -7.77 -6.26
CA THR A 361 -28.86 -9.12 -6.43
C THR A 361 -28.25 -10.11 -5.43
N VAL A 362 -29.07 -11.01 -4.86
CA VAL A 362 -28.65 -12.03 -3.88
C VAL A 362 -28.59 -13.39 -4.57
N ASP A 363 -27.48 -14.11 -4.40
CA ASP A 363 -27.34 -15.50 -4.84
C ASP A 363 -27.44 -16.42 -3.62
N GLU A 364 -28.63 -17.01 -3.42
CA GLU A 364 -29.03 -17.80 -2.24
C GLU A 364 -28.34 -19.18 -2.17
N ARG A 365 -27.58 -19.56 -3.21
CA ARG A 365 -26.92 -20.89 -3.29
C ARG A 365 -25.67 -20.99 -2.42
N PHE A 366 -25.08 -19.85 -2.06
CA PHE A 366 -23.95 -19.77 -1.14
C PHE A 366 -24.50 -19.24 0.18
N GLY A 367 -24.56 -20.07 1.23
CA GLY A 367 -24.98 -19.68 2.60
C GLY A 367 -24.03 -18.69 3.29
N SER A 368 -23.63 -17.65 2.54
CA SER A 368 -22.76 -16.53 2.88
C SER A 368 -23.54 -15.41 3.55
N MET A 369 -22.85 -14.47 4.21
CA MET A 369 -23.49 -13.33 4.87
C MET A 369 -24.11 -12.34 3.86
N ASP A 370 -25.32 -12.65 3.36
CA ASP A 370 -26.04 -11.88 2.34
C ASP A 370 -26.47 -10.46 2.75
N TYR A 371 -26.23 -10.07 4.01
CA TYR A 371 -26.52 -8.75 4.55
C TYR A 371 -25.38 -7.73 4.37
N GLY A 372 -24.26 -8.09 3.73
CA GLY A 372 -23.11 -7.19 3.59
C GLY A 372 -22.32 -7.02 4.88
N LEU A 373 -22.27 -8.07 5.71
CA LEU A 373 -21.54 -8.09 6.98
C LEU A 373 -20.26 -8.94 6.93
N GLY A 374 -20.09 -9.79 5.91
CA GLY A 374 -18.96 -10.72 5.84
C GLY A 374 -17.59 -10.04 5.78
N LEU A 375 -17.41 -9.06 4.89
CA LEU A 375 -16.17 -8.29 4.77
C LEU A 375 -15.94 -7.41 6.00
N THR A 376 -16.99 -6.82 6.57
CA THR A 376 -16.91 -6.06 7.82
C THR A 376 -16.44 -6.94 8.97
N TYR A 377 -16.98 -8.16 9.11
CA TYR A 377 -16.53 -9.11 10.11
C TYR A 377 -15.05 -9.47 9.91
N ALA A 378 -14.65 -9.79 8.68
CA ALA A 378 -13.26 -10.09 8.35
C ALA A 378 -12.32 -8.92 8.70
N ASP A 379 -12.70 -7.68 8.39
CA ASP A 379 -11.95 -6.47 8.76
C ASP A 379 -11.78 -6.34 10.28
N LYS A 380 -12.87 -6.49 11.05
CA LYS A 380 -12.81 -6.40 12.52
C LYS A 380 -11.97 -7.51 13.14
N VAL A 381 -12.10 -8.74 12.65
CA VAL A 381 -11.30 -9.87 13.11
C VAL A 381 -9.83 -9.62 12.82
N VAL A 382 -9.44 -9.33 11.58
CA VAL A 382 -8.03 -9.12 11.21
C VAL A 382 -7.42 -7.95 12.00
N ARG A 383 -8.15 -6.85 12.18
CA ARG A 383 -7.68 -5.71 13.01
C ARG A 383 -7.50 -6.06 14.49
N ARG A 384 -8.39 -6.89 15.05
CA ARG A 384 -8.27 -7.39 16.43
C ARG A 384 -7.00 -8.20 16.65
N HIS A 385 -6.50 -8.84 15.59
CA HIS A 385 -5.25 -9.59 15.58
C HIS A 385 -4.02 -8.69 15.31
N GLY A 386 -4.17 -7.37 15.29
CA GLY A 386 -3.11 -6.42 14.97
C GLY A 386 -2.76 -6.36 13.47
N GLY A 387 -3.56 -6.99 12.63
CA GLY A 387 -3.38 -7.08 11.19
C GLY A 387 -4.10 -6.01 10.38
N ARG A 388 -4.04 -6.14 9.06
CA ARG A 388 -4.75 -5.30 8.09
C ARG A 388 -5.40 -6.15 7.01
N ILE A 389 -6.58 -5.74 6.54
CA ILE A 389 -7.20 -6.29 5.33
C ILE A 389 -7.31 -5.20 4.25
N SER A 390 -7.16 -5.59 2.99
CA SER A 390 -7.31 -4.72 1.82
C SER A 390 -7.88 -5.51 0.65
N ALA A 391 -8.60 -4.84 -0.25
CA ALA A 391 -9.09 -5.44 -1.48
C ALA A 391 -8.80 -4.52 -2.66
N PHE A 392 -8.28 -5.06 -3.75
CA PHE A 392 -7.88 -4.31 -4.92
C PHE A 392 -7.92 -5.17 -6.18
N ASN A 393 -7.96 -4.52 -7.34
CA ASN A 393 -7.87 -5.20 -8.63
C ASN A 393 -6.41 -5.30 -9.08
N VAL A 394 -6.01 -6.46 -9.60
CA VAL A 394 -4.71 -6.72 -10.22
C VAL A 394 -4.92 -7.05 -11.69
N MET A 395 -4.15 -6.44 -12.59
CA MET A 395 -4.12 -6.87 -14.00
C MET A 395 -3.12 -8.00 -14.19
N ASP A 396 -3.59 -9.17 -14.62
CA ASP A 396 -2.73 -10.27 -15.05
C ASP A 396 -2.33 -10.06 -16.52
N HIS A 397 -1.08 -9.66 -16.74
CA HIS A 397 -0.49 -9.51 -18.08
C HIS A 397 0.14 -10.81 -18.62
N MET A 398 0.06 -11.94 -17.89
CA MET A 398 0.75 -13.17 -18.29
C MET A 398 0.02 -13.99 -19.38
N ASP A 399 -1.25 -13.69 -19.66
CA ASP A 399 -2.04 -14.38 -20.69
C ASP A 399 -2.09 -13.52 -21.97
N LEU A 400 -1.01 -13.59 -22.77
CA LEU A 400 -0.83 -12.82 -24.02
C LEU A 400 -1.93 -13.06 -25.07
N ASP A 401 -2.69 -14.15 -24.97
CA ASP A 401 -3.71 -14.55 -25.94
C ASP A 401 -5.15 -14.09 -25.61
N LYS A 402 -5.41 -13.51 -24.42
CA LYS A 402 -6.78 -13.18 -23.98
C LYS A 402 -7.04 -11.71 -23.64
N GLY A 403 -6.05 -10.83 -23.80
CA GLY A 403 -6.11 -9.48 -23.24
C GLY A 403 -6.02 -9.53 -21.72
N GLY A 404 -5.29 -8.61 -21.10
CA GLY A 404 -5.03 -8.66 -19.66
C GLY A 404 -6.31 -8.87 -18.85
N GLN A 405 -6.35 -9.91 -18.01
CA GLN A 405 -7.52 -10.23 -17.22
C GLN A 405 -7.43 -9.53 -15.87
N VAL A 406 -8.49 -8.79 -15.52
CA VAL A 406 -8.65 -8.22 -14.17
C VAL A 406 -8.88 -9.36 -13.20
N ARG A 407 -8.10 -9.43 -12.12
CA ARG A 407 -8.32 -10.31 -10.98
C ARG A 407 -8.60 -9.47 -9.74
N VAL A 408 -9.51 -9.94 -8.90
CA VAL A 408 -9.77 -9.33 -7.61
C VAL A 408 -8.91 -10.03 -6.57
N THR A 409 -8.17 -9.25 -5.78
CA THR A 409 -7.37 -9.74 -4.67
C THR A 409 -7.89 -9.16 -3.38
N VAL A 410 -8.24 -10.03 -2.42
CA VAL A 410 -8.47 -9.65 -1.03
C VAL A 410 -7.32 -10.19 -0.20
N GLN A 411 -6.56 -9.27 0.41
CA GLN A 411 -5.32 -9.55 1.12
C GLN A 411 -5.50 -9.25 2.60
N MET A 412 -5.10 -10.19 3.46
CA MET A 412 -4.91 -9.98 4.89
C MET A 412 -3.44 -10.07 5.25
N GLU A 413 -3.01 -9.20 6.15
CA GLU A 413 -1.67 -9.14 6.72
C GLU A 413 -1.77 -9.35 8.22
N LEU A 414 -1.10 -10.37 8.75
CA LEU A 414 -1.04 -10.67 10.18
C LEU A 414 0.39 -10.48 10.70
N PRO A 415 0.61 -9.89 11.89
CA PRO A 415 1.95 -9.69 12.42
C PRO A 415 2.60 -11.03 12.81
N LEU A 416 3.87 -11.22 12.44
CA LEU A 416 4.67 -12.38 12.83
C LEU A 416 5.50 -12.07 14.08
N VAL A 417 5.65 -13.08 14.93
CA VAL A 417 6.46 -13.04 16.14
C VAL A 417 7.49 -14.17 16.07
N GLN A 418 8.76 -13.82 16.27
CA GLN A 418 9.85 -14.80 16.37
C GLN A 418 9.89 -15.45 17.75
N GLU A 419 10.32 -16.72 17.82
CA GLU A 419 10.41 -17.52 19.05
C GLU A 419 11.20 -16.83 20.19
N ASN A 420 12.29 -16.13 19.86
CA ASN A 420 13.09 -15.36 20.82
C ASN A 420 12.34 -14.21 21.52
N LYS A 421 11.25 -13.70 20.94
CA LYS A 421 10.39 -12.67 21.56
C LYS A 421 9.26 -13.28 22.39
N LEU A 422 8.84 -14.52 22.12
CA LEU A 422 7.78 -15.21 22.90
C LEU A 422 8.24 -15.54 24.33
N GLN A 423 9.51 -15.85 24.54
CA GLN A 423 10.07 -16.11 25.88
C GLN A 423 10.15 -14.85 26.77
N ARG A 424 10.16 -13.64 26.19
CA ARG A 424 10.10 -12.38 26.97
C ARG A 424 8.69 -12.00 27.41
N VAL A 425 7.65 -12.48 26.72
CA VAL A 425 6.25 -12.17 27.09
C VAL A 425 5.79 -13.02 28.28
N ASN A 426 6.42 -14.18 28.53
CA ASN A 426 6.04 -15.10 29.61
C ASN A 426 6.78 -14.89 30.95
N LEU A 427 7.69 -13.92 31.06
CA LEU A 427 8.48 -13.69 32.29
C LEU A 427 8.23 -12.35 32.98
N ASP A 428 7.44 -11.43 32.41
CA ASP A 428 7.13 -10.14 33.03
C ASP A 428 5.61 -9.95 33.22
N ASP A 429 5.17 -10.32 34.43
CA ASP A 429 4.11 -9.70 35.25
C ASP A 429 2.69 -9.48 34.64
N PRO A 430 1.61 -10.15 35.14
CA PRO A 430 0.22 -9.93 34.70
C PRO A 430 -0.39 -8.58 35.12
N ALA A 431 0.42 -7.63 35.59
CA ALA A 431 0.00 -6.30 35.99
C ALA A 431 0.89 -5.20 35.40
N SER A 432 0.99 -5.10 34.07
CA SER A 432 1.42 -3.85 33.44
C SER A 432 0.52 -3.48 32.27
N SER A 433 -0.46 -2.65 32.61
CA SER A 433 -1.13 -1.74 31.69
C SER A 433 -0.11 -0.85 30.99
N VAL A 434 0.16 -1.11 29.72
CA VAL A 434 0.64 -0.13 28.74
C VAL A 434 -0.05 -0.54 27.44
N GLY A 435 -1.08 0.17 27.01
CA GLY A 435 -0.87 1.44 26.32
C GLY A 435 -0.39 1.14 24.91
N LEU A 436 -1.32 0.71 24.04
CA LEU A 436 -1.14 0.68 22.59
C LEU A 436 -2.45 1.03 21.90
#